data_AF-A0A379LJ74-F1
#
_entry.id   AF-A0A379LJ74-F1
#
_cell.length_a   1.000
_cell.length_b   1.000
_cell.length_c   1.000
_cell.angle_alpha   90.00
_cell.angle_beta   90.00
_cell.angle_gamma   90.00
#
_symmetry.space_group_name_H-M   'P 1'
#
loop_
_entity.id
_entity.type
_entity.pdbx_description
1 polymer ?
#
loop_
_entity_poly.entity_id
_entity_poly.type
_entity_poly.pdbx_seq_one_letter_code
_entity_poly.pdbx_strand_id
1 'polypeptide(L)' 'MKNPELDHDKKRRLVGHYLQQLTKTDPNLYYSSTTEIAHALHPMIKEHMNRMPVDEQALFRNITVRDIEMLLSFR' A
#
# COMPACT_ATOMS: atom_id res chain seq x y z
N MET A 1 20.91 -1.93 11.17
CA MET A 1 19.93 -2.84 11.82
C MET A 1 18.58 -2.59 11.16
N LYS A 2 17.87 -3.63 10.71
CA LYS A 2 16.49 -3.46 10.22
C LYS A 2 15.60 -3.16 11.44
N ASN A 3 14.91 -2.04 11.43
CA ASN A 3 13.97 -1.69 12.49
C ASN A 3 12.54 -1.98 11.98
N PRO A 4 11.92 -3.10 12.40
CA PRO A 4 10.64 -3.55 11.86
C PRO A 4 9.49 -2.57 12.12
N GLU A 5 9.54 -1.79 13.21
CA GLU A 5 8.54 -0.77 13.50
C GLU A 5 8.61 0.40 12.51
N LEU A 6 9.83 0.88 12.22
CA LEU A 6 10.03 1.93 11.21
C LEU A 6 9.64 1.46 9.81
N ASP A 7 9.92 0.20 9.47
CA ASP A 7 9.49 -0.40 8.20
C ASP A 7 7.96 -0.49 8.11
N HIS A 8 7.29 -0.81 9.21
CA HIS A 8 5.82 -0.87 9.28
C HIS A 8 5.19 0.51 9.08
N ASP A 9 5.68 1.54 9.79
CA ASP A 9 5.20 2.91 9.65
C ASP A 9 5.44 3.46 8.24
N LYS A 10 6.61 3.14 7.67
CA LYS A 10 6.94 3.55 6.29
C LYS A 10 6.02 2.87 5.28
N LYS A 11 5.76 1.56 5.42
CA LYS A 11 4.77 0.84 4.58
C LYS A 11 3.38 1.47 4.70
N ARG A 12 2.92 1.77 5.92
CA ARG A 12 1.62 2.40 6.16
C ARG A 12 1.51 3.76 5.46
N ARG A 13 2.54 4.61 5.57
CA ARG A 13 2.58 5.91 4.87
C ARG A 13 2.52 5.75 3.36
N LEU A 14 3.31 4.83 2.80
CA LEU A 14 3.34 4.59 1.35
C LEU A 14 2.01 4.02 0.84
N VAL A 15 1.43 3.03 1.51
CA VAL A 15 0.07 2.51 1.20
C VAL A 15 -0.97 3.63 1.27
N GLY A 16 -0.89 4.51 2.28
CA GLY A 16 -1.76 5.68 2.38
C GLY A 16 -1.63 6.64 1.19
N HIS A 17 -0.42 6.84 0.68
CA HIS A 17 -0.18 7.66 -0.52
C HIS A 17 -0.85 7.05 -1.76
N TYR A 18 -0.67 5.74 -2.00
CA TYR A 18 -1.31 5.06 -3.11
C TYR A 18 -2.83 5.05 -2.98
N LEU A 19 -3.37 4.89 -1.76
CA LEU A 19 -4.80 5.01 -1.51
C LEU A 19 -5.32 6.39 -1.92
N GLN A 20 -4.66 7.47 -1.53
CA GLN A 20 -5.07 8.82 -1.92
C GLN A 20 -5.04 9.04 -3.43
N GLN A 21 -4.08 8.44 -4.14
CA GLN A 21 -4.03 8.49 -5.60
C GLN A 21 -5.18 7.70 -6.21
N LEU A 22 -5.41 6.48 -5.71
CA LEU A 22 -6.45 5.59 -6.19
C LEU A 22 -7.85 6.19 -6.00
N THR A 23 -8.15 6.80 -4.85
CA THR A 23 -9.46 7.44 -4.60
C THR A 23 -9.67 8.72 -5.41
N LYS A 24 -8.60 9.37 -5.90
CA LYS A 24 -8.72 10.49 -6.84
C LYS A 24 -9.12 10.02 -8.23
N THR A 25 -8.68 8.83 -8.64
CA THR A 25 -8.98 8.26 -9.95
C THR A 25 -10.30 7.47 -9.98
N ASP A 26 -10.68 6.88 -8.85
CA ASP A 26 -11.95 6.16 -8.71
C ASP A 26 -12.64 6.55 -7.38
N PRO A 27 -13.56 7.53 -7.43
CA PRO A 27 -14.32 7.96 -6.26
C PRO A 27 -15.27 6.89 -5.70
N ASN A 28 -15.62 5.82 -6.44
CA ASN A 28 -16.52 4.80 -5.90
C ASN A 28 -15.87 4.00 -4.77
N LEU A 29 -14.54 3.97 -4.72
CA LEU A 29 -13.77 3.28 -3.70
C LEU A 29 -13.95 3.86 -2.29
N TYR A 30 -14.52 5.06 -2.12
CA TYR A 30 -14.87 5.60 -0.81
C TYR A 30 -15.88 4.72 -0.05
N TYR A 31 -16.67 3.94 -0.78
CA TYR A 31 -17.69 3.04 -0.23
C TYR A 31 -17.31 1.57 -0.31
N SER A 32 -16.11 1.27 -0.84
CA SER A 32 -15.63 -0.10 -0.97
C SER A 32 -15.08 -0.63 0.35
N SER A 33 -15.15 -1.95 0.50
CA SER A 33 -14.53 -2.66 1.61
C SER A 33 -13.00 -2.54 1.58
N THR A 34 -12.36 -2.67 2.74
CA THR A 34 -10.90 -2.69 2.84
C THR A 34 -10.26 -3.77 1.97
N THR A 35 -10.94 -4.92 1.84
CA THR A 35 -10.52 -6.03 0.99
C THR A 35 -10.50 -5.62 -0.48
N GLU A 36 -11.57 -5.00 -0.99
CA GLU A 36 -11.64 -4.50 -2.38
C GLU A 36 -10.57 -3.44 -2.66
N ILE A 37 -10.39 -2.50 -1.72
CA ILE A 37 -9.35 -1.48 -1.82
C ILE A 37 -7.95 -2.12 -1.86
N ALA A 38 -7.68 -3.13 -1.02
CA ALA A 38 -6.39 -3.83 -1.02
C ALA A 38 -6.13 -4.58 -2.33
N HIS A 39 -7.16 -5.19 -2.92
CA HIS A 39 -7.08 -5.84 -4.23
C HIS A 39 -6.78 -4.85 -5.35
N ALA A 40 -7.33 -3.64 -5.31
CA ALA A 40 -7.06 -2.59 -6.29
C ALA A 40 -5.66 -1.97 -6.11
N LEU A 41 -5.21 -1.78 -4.86
CA LEU A 41 -3.90 -1.19 -4.56
C LEU A 41 -2.72 -2.10 -4.89
N HIS A 42 -2.86 -3.42 -4.71
CA HIS A 42 -1.77 -4.35 -4.92
C HIS A 42 -1.13 -4.27 -6.31
N PRO A 43 -1.88 -4.38 -7.44
CA PRO A 43 -1.30 -4.23 -8.77
C PRO A 43 -0.75 -2.83 -9.00
N MET A 44 -1.44 -1.78 -8.54
CA MET A 44 -0.97 -0.40 -8.66
C MET A 44 0.40 -0.19 -7.98
N ILE A 45 0.60 -0.72 -6.78
CA ILE A 45 1.88 -0.66 -6.05
C ILE A 45 2.95 -1.43 -6.81
N LYS A 46 2.62 -2.62 -7.34
CA LYS A 46 3.59 -3.45 -8.10
C LYS A 46 4.02 -2.78 -9.40
N GLU A 47 3.11 -2.13 -10.12
CA GLU A 47 3.40 -1.39 -11.35
C GLU A 47 4.33 -0.20 -11.11
N HIS A 48 4.14 0.52 -9.99
CA HIS A 48 4.96 1.67 -9.63
C HIS A 48 6.28 1.28 -8.93
N MET A 49 6.44 0.02 -8.52
CA MET A 49 7.58 -0.44 -7.73
C MET A 49 8.92 -0.10 -8.39
N ASN A 50 9.06 -0.27 -9.69
CA ASN A 50 10.31 0.02 -10.41
C ASN A 50 10.68 1.51 -10.43
N ARG A 51 9.74 2.41 -10.11
CA ARG A 51 9.96 3.86 -10.02
C ARG A 51 10.21 4.34 -8.58
N MET A 52 10.07 3.45 -7.59
CA MET A 52 10.34 3.76 -6.19
C MET A 52 11.85 3.78 -5.90
N PRO A 53 12.30 4.52 -4.88
CA PRO A 53 13.62 4.34 -4.28
C PRO A 53 13.88 2.88 -3.86
N VAL A 54 15.15 2.44 -3.93
CA VAL A 54 15.55 1.04 -3.68
C VAL A 54 15.12 0.51 -2.30
N ASP A 55 15.17 1.37 -1.28
CA ASP A 55 14.75 1.04 0.08
C ASP A 55 13.23 0.86 0.19
N GLU A 56 12.44 1.61 -0.58
CA GLU A 56 10.98 1.42 -0.67
C GLU A 56 10.59 0.19 -1.49
N GLN A 57 11.31 -0.10 -2.57
CA GLN A 57 11.15 -1.34 -3.32
C GLN A 57 11.31 -2.56 -2.42
N ALA A 58 12.30 -2.54 -1.52
CA ALA A 58 12.56 -3.62 -0.58
C ALA A 58 11.37 -3.86 0.38
N LEU A 59 10.63 -2.81 0.76
CA LEU A 59 9.46 -2.91 1.62
C LEU A 59 8.29 -3.62 0.92
N PHE A 60 8.13 -3.41 -0.39
CA PHE A 60 6.99 -3.90 -1.18
C PHE A 60 7.29 -5.14 -2.02
N ARG A 61 8.55 -5.57 -2.10
CA ARG A 61 8.97 -6.72 -2.92
C ARG A 61 8.08 -7.95 -2.73
N ASN A 62 7.77 -8.28 -1.47
CA ASN A 62 6.98 -9.45 -1.09
C ASN A 62 5.61 -9.07 -0.49
N ILE A 63 5.15 -7.83 -0.66
CA ILE A 63 3.86 -7.44 -0.09
C ILE A 63 2.71 -8.23 -0.73
N THR A 64 1.80 -8.72 0.11
CA THR A 64 0.59 -9.42 -0.31
C THR A 64 -0.63 -8.50 -0.21
N VAL A 65 -1.75 -8.89 -0.84
CA VAL A 65 -3.02 -8.20 -0.66
C VAL A 65 -3.42 -8.15 0.82
N ARG A 66 -3.25 -9.25 1.54
CA ARG A 66 -3.55 -9.35 2.98
C ARG A 66 -2.71 -8.40 3.82
N ASP A 67 -1.43 -8.20 3.49
CA ASP A 67 -0.59 -7.23 4.19
C ASP A 67 -1.12 -5.80 4.01
N ILE A 68 -1.54 -5.45 2.78
CA ILE A 68 -2.14 -4.15 2.48
C ILE A 68 -3.46 -3.98 3.24
N GLU A 69 -4.31 -5.00 3.22
CA GLU A 69 -5.57 -5.00 3.96
C GLU A 69 -5.36 -4.78 5.46
N MET A 70 -4.38 -5.47 6.07
CA MET A 70 -4.01 -5.25 7.47
C MET A 70 -3.55 -3.81 7.70
N LEU A 71 -2.62 -3.30 6.86
CA LEU A 71 -2.13 -1.91 6.97
C LEU A 71 -3.26 -0.86 6.87
N LEU A 72 -4.33 -1.15 6.13
CA LEU A 72 -5.51 -0.30 6.01
C LEU A 72 -6.50 -0.45 7.16
N SER A 73 -6.60 -1.65 7.74
CA SER A 73 -7.57 -1.98 8.80
C SER A 73 -7.20 -1.39 10.16
N PHE A 74 -5.90 -1.20 10.41
CA PHE A 74 -5.39 -0.60 11.65
C PHE A 74 -5.35 0.94 11.60
N ARG A 75 -6.41 1.58 11.07
CA ARG A 75 -6.50 3.05 11.01
C ARG A 75 -6.49 3.69 12.38
#